data_AF-A0A936D5X0-F1
#
_entry.id   AF-A0A936D5X0-F1
#
_cell.length_a   1.000
_cell.length_b   1.000
_cell.length_c   1.000
_cell.angle_alpha   90.00
_cell.angle_beta   90.00
_cell.angle_gamma   90.00
#
_symmetry.space_group_name_H-M   'P 1'
#
loop_
_entity.id
_entity.type
_entity.pdbx_description
1 polymer ?
#
loop_
_entity_poly.entity_id
_entity_poly.type
_entity_poly.pdbx_seq_one_letter_code
_entity_poly.pdbx_strand_id
1 'polypeptide(L)'
;MARWVGALVSVGALVAAVACGSSEDPASTNLGARCSAAAQCGSGTCITSGDFPGGLCTKRCSAQADCPDGWACATDSSGICLQKCSGPSDCASYGAEWTCKEESLQGSSAGKAMLCSGR
;
A
#
# COMPACT_ATOMS: atom_id res chain seq x y z
N MET A 1 -22.56 54.45 -11.19
CA MET A 1 -23.38 55.01 -10.08
C MET A 1 -23.73 53.79 -9.21
N ALA A 2 -23.29 53.57 -7.97
CA ALA A 2 -22.92 54.44 -6.87
C ALA A 2 -21.72 53.87 -6.07
N ARG A 3 -21.15 54.74 -5.23
CA ARG A 3 -19.91 54.62 -4.46
C ARG A 3 -20.22 54.14 -3.05
N TRP A 4 -19.39 53.31 -2.43
CA TRP A 4 -19.22 53.31 -0.97
C TRP A 4 -17.73 53.10 -0.64
N VAL A 5 -17.18 54.10 0.05
CA VAL A 5 -15.84 54.15 0.63
C VAL A 5 -16.01 54.10 2.16
N GLY A 6 -15.20 53.32 2.85
CA GLY A 6 -15.09 53.31 4.32
C GLY A 6 -14.22 52.13 4.74
N ALA A 7 -12.90 52.26 4.72
CA ALA A 7 -12.03 52.86 5.76
C ALA A 7 -11.49 51.78 6.73
N LEU A 8 -10.18 51.54 6.56
CA LEU A 8 -9.12 51.19 7.53
C LEU A 8 -9.54 50.77 8.95
N VAL A 9 -8.92 49.70 9.47
CA VAL A 9 -7.92 49.75 10.58
C VAL A 9 -7.69 48.32 11.17
N SER A 10 -6.39 47.99 11.32
CA SER A 10 -5.75 47.07 12.30
C SER A 10 -5.66 45.55 12.10
N VAL A 11 -4.44 45.14 11.74
CA VAL A 11 -3.56 44.16 12.42
C VAL A 11 -4.19 42.90 13.03
N GLY A 12 -3.89 41.76 12.41
CA GLY A 12 -3.99 40.41 12.99
C GLY A 12 -3.72 39.37 11.90
N ALA A 13 -2.47 38.92 11.73
CA ALA A 13 -1.92 37.74 12.39
C ALA A 13 -2.25 36.43 11.63
N LEU A 14 -1.19 35.81 11.05
CA LEU A 14 -0.96 34.36 10.87
C LEU A 14 -2.00 33.55 10.05
N VAL A 15 -1.72 32.48 9.32
CA VAL A 15 -0.54 31.70 8.91
C VAL A 15 -1.01 30.78 7.78
N ALA A 16 -0.06 30.36 6.94
CA ALA A 16 -0.20 29.42 5.83
C ALA A 16 -0.80 28.05 6.21
N ALA A 17 -1.55 27.44 5.29
CA ALA A 17 -1.25 26.13 4.70
C ALA A 17 -2.38 25.70 3.74
N VAL A 18 -2.04 25.62 2.46
CA VAL A 18 -2.78 24.80 1.48
C VAL A 18 -2.57 23.34 1.88
N ALA A 19 -3.42 22.84 2.78
CA ALA A 19 -3.53 21.40 3.03
C ALA A 19 -4.32 20.80 1.87
N CYS A 20 -3.63 20.43 0.79
CA CYS A 20 -4.16 19.48 -0.17
C CYS A 20 -4.22 18.11 0.52
N GLY A 21 -5.21 17.93 1.38
CA GLY A 21 -5.59 16.63 1.90
C GLY A 21 -6.29 15.89 0.78
N SER A 22 -5.52 15.14 -0.02
CA SER A 22 -6.08 14.11 -0.87
C SER A 22 -7.00 13.28 0.02
N SER A 23 -8.28 13.29 -0.32
CA SER A 23 -9.31 12.53 0.38
C SER A 23 -9.00 11.06 0.14
N GLU A 24 -8.22 10.48 1.05
CA GLU A 24 -7.99 9.04 1.07
C GLU A 24 -9.27 8.40 1.62
N ASP A 25 -10.02 7.75 0.74
CA ASP A 25 -11.15 6.90 1.11
C ASP A 25 -10.79 6.01 2.31
N PRO A 26 -11.52 6.07 3.43
CA PRO A 26 -11.20 5.32 4.65
C PRO A 26 -11.43 3.79 4.55
N ALA A 27 -11.47 3.22 3.34
CA ALA A 27 -11.68 1.80 3.10
C ALA A 27 -10.89 1.25 1.90
N SER A 28 -10.05 2.06 1.25
CA SER A 28 -9.09 1.53 0.28
C SER A 28 -8.05 0.75 1.07
N THR A 29 -8.21 -0.58 1.11
CA THR A 29 -7.21 -1.46 1.70
C THR A 29 -5.94 -1.19 0.91
N ASN A 30 -4.98 -0.47 1.50
CA ASN A 30 -3.73 -0.04 0.87
C ASN A 30 -2.80 -1.24 0.59
N LEU A 31 -3.34 -2.40 0.19
CA LEU A 31 -2.56 -3.58 -0.16
C LEU A 31 -1.65 -3.21 -1.32
N GLY A 32 -0.36 -3.42 -1.13
CA GLY A 32 0.65 -3.01 -2.09
C GLY A 32 1.27 -1.65 -1.77
N ALA A 33 0.72 -0.87 -0.85
CA ALA A 33 1.37 0.36 -0.43
C ALA A 33 2.62 0.07 0.40
N ARG A 34 3.59 0.98 0.32
CA ARG A 34 4.72 1.04 1.25
C ARG A 34 4.21 1.40 2.64
N CYS A 35 4.84 0.83 3.65
CA CYS A 35 4.51 1.17 5.03
C CYS A 35 5.69 1.00 5.98
N SER A 36 5.69 1.79 7.04
CA SER A 36 6.58 1.58 8.20
C SER A 36 5.83 1.16 9.46
N ALA A 37 4.50 1.26 9.48
CA ALA A 37 3.64 0.88 10.59
C ALA A 37 2.27 0.37 10.11
N ALA A 38 1.66 -0.54 10.86
CA ALA A 38 0.36 -1.14 10.52
C ALA A 38 -0.76 -0.11 10.35
N ALA A 39 -0.73 1.00 11.10
CA ALA A 39 -1.72 2.08 11.00
C ALA A 39 -1.81 2.74 9.60
N GLN A 40 -0.78 2.59 8.76
CA GLN A 40 -0.76 3.12 7.39
C GLN A 40 -1.53 2.22 6.40
N CYS A 41 -1.79 0.97 6.77
CA CYS A 41 -2.40 -0.03 5.89
C CYS A 41 -3.93 -0.08 5.96
N GLY A 42 -4.57 0.81 6.74
CA GLY A 42 -6.01 0.78 6.98
C GLY A 42 -6.42 -0.53 7.65
N SER A 43 -7.06 -1.42 6.90
CA SER A 43 -7.48 -2.76 7.33
C SER A 43 -6.42 -3.86 7.10
N GLY A 44 -5.29 -3.53 6.48
CA GLY A 44 -4.15 -4.44 6.28
C GLY A 44 -3.18 -4.49 7.46
N THR A 45 -2.13 -5.29 7.31
CA THR A 45 -0.95 -5.33 8.18
C THR A 45 0.27 -4.84 7.42
N CYS A 46 1.15 -4.12 8.12
CA CYS A 46 2.44 -3.75 7.57
C CYS A 46 3.47 -4.85 7.88
N ILE A 47 4.08 -5.42 6.85
CA ILE A 47 5.16 -6.39 6.98
C ILE A 47 6.46 -5.70 6.56
N THR A 48 7.40 -5.55 7.50
CA THR A 48 8.68 -4.86 7.31
C THR A 48 9.91 -5.77 7.42
N SER A 49 9.68 -7.06 7.64
CA SER A 49 10.72 -8.06 7.91
C SER A 49 10.84 -9.06 6.76
N GLY A 50 12.00 -9.72 6.63
CA GLY A 50 12.22 -10.73 5.59
C GLY A 50 12.33 -10.12 4.20
N ASP A 51 11.69 -10.74 3.21
CA ASP A 51 11.67 -10.30 1.81
C ASP A 51 10.74 -9.10 1.55
N PHE A 52 10.60 -8.19 2.51
CA PHE A 52 9.72 -7.01 2.39
C PHE A 52 10.50 -5.73 2.69
N PRO A 53 11.54 -5.42 1.89
CA PRO A 53 12.42 -4.28 2.13
C PRO A 53 11.60 -3.01 2.07
N GLY A 54 11.72 -2.09 3.04
CA GLY A 54 10.95 -0.84 3.09
C GLY A 54 9.47 -1.00 3.44
N GLY A 55 9.04 -2.21 3.77
CA GLY A 55 7.70 -2.54 4.24
C GLY A 55 6.61 -2.58 3.18
N LEU A 56 5.67 -3.49 3.37
CA LEU A 56 4.53 -3.72 2.50
C LEU A 56 3.24 -3.86 3.30
N CYS A 57 2.23 -3.09 2.92
CA CYS A 57 0.87 -3.33 3.33
C CYS A 57 0.33 -4.58 2.62
N THR A 58 0.02 -5.59 3.40
CA THR A 58 -0.57 -6.85 2.95
C THR A 58 -1.62 -7.30 3.97
N LYS A 59 -2.19 -8.49 3.82
CA LYS A 59 -3.03 -9.13 4.84
C LYS A 59 -2.65 -10.60 4.96
N ARG A 60 -2.92 -11.17 6.12
CA ARG A 60 -2.78 -12.62 6.33
C ARG A 60 -3.88 -13.36 5.59
N CYS A 61 -3.55 -14.54 5.12
CA CYS A 61 -4.43 -15.44 4.40
C CYS A 61 -4.13 -16.88 4.79
N SER A 62 -5.16 -17.72 4.76
CA SER A 62 -5.05 -19.16 4.94
C SER A 62 -5.34 -19.91 3.64
N ALA A 63 -6.00 -19.24 2.69
CA ALA A 63 -6.33 -19.76 1.38
C ALA A 63 -6.27 -18.66 0.32
N GLN A 64 -6.16 -19.07 -0.94
CA GLN A 64 -6.15 -18.17 -2.09
C GLN A 64 -7.39 -17.25 -2.16
N ALA A 65 -8.56 -17.74 -1.73
CA ALA A 65 -9.82 -16.98 -1.72
C ALA A 65 -9.83 -15.83 -0.71
N ASP A 66 -8.92 -15.84 0.27
CA ASP A 66 -8.78 -14.71 1.18
C ASP A 66 -8.17 -13.50 0.47
N CYS A 67 -7.36 -13.70 -0.57
CA CYS A 67 -6.67 -12.62 -1.27
C CYS A 67 -7.54 -12.00 -2.37
N PRO A 68 -7.44 -10.68 -2.59
CA PRO A 68 -8.15 -10.02 -3.69
C PRO A 68 -7.67 -10.50 -5.06
N ASP A 69 -8.43 -10.17 -6.11
CA ASP A 69 -8.03 -10.46 -7.48
C ASP A 69 -6.66 -9.88 -7.83
N GLY A 70 -5.87 -10.66 -8.57
CA GLY A 70 -4.48 -10.32 -8.89
C GLY A 70 -3.48 -10.58 -7.75
N TRP A 71 -3.92 -11.08 -6.59
CA TRP A 71 -3.07 -11.45 -5.47
C TRP A 71 -3.10 -12.96 -5.23
N ALA A 72 -2.12 -13.47 -4.49
CA ALA A 72 -2.05 -14.86 -4.10
C ALA A 72 -1.59 -15.05 -2.66
N CYS A 73 -2.08 -16.11 -2.02
CA CYS A 73 -1.68 -16.44 -0.67
C CYS A 73 -0.35 -17.20 -0.67
N ALA A 74 0.72 -16.52 -0.28
CA ALA A 74 2.08 -17.08 -0.25
C ALA A 74 2.34 -17.80 1.08
N THR A 75 2.65 -19.09 1.03
CA THR A 75 2.95 -19.91 2.22
C THR A 75 4.33 -19.60 2.78
N ASP A 76 5.34 -19.53 1.91
CA ASP A 76 6.73 -19.28 2.31
C ASP A 76 6.89 -17.93 3.02
N SER A 77 6.05 -16.97 2.64
CA SER A 77 5.95 -15.64 3.25
C SER A 77 5.03 -15.58 4.47
N SER A 78 4.89 -16.68 5.23
CA SER A 78 4.07 -16.76 6.45
C SER A 78 2.55 -16.62 6.25
N GLY A 79 2.02 -16.97 5.07
CA GLY A 79 0.60 -16.90 4.78
C GLY A 79 0.11 -15.46 4.63
N ILE A 80 0.67 -14.73 3.67
CA ILE A 80 0.27 -13.35 3.34
C ILE A 80 -0.08 -13.22 1.87
N CYS A 81 -0.94 -12.25 1.56
CA CYS A 81 -1.28 -11.94 0.18
C CYS A 81 -0.13 -11.19 -0.50
N LEU A 82 0.37 -11.71 -1.62
CA LEU A 82 1.32 -11.00 -2.48
C LEU A 82 0.73 -10.80 -3.88
N GLN A 83 1.07 -9.69 -4.53
CA GLN A 83 0.62 -9.44 -5.88
C GLN A 83 1.28 -10.43 -6.84
N LYS A 84 0.48 -11.01 -7.74
CA LYS A 84 0.97 -11.82 -8.85
C LYS A 84 1.67 -10.93 -9.87
N CYS A 85 2.75 -11.43 -10.44
CA CYS A 85 3.54 -10.74 -11.44
C CYS A 85 3.87 -11.68 -12.60
N SER A 86 4.14 -11.10 -13.76
CA SER A 86 4.70 -11.82 -14.92
C SER A 86 6.18 -11.54 -15.08
N GLY A 87 6.68 -10.43 -14.53
CA GLY A 87 8.09 -10.07 -14.51
C GLY A 87 8.42 -8.98 -13.48
N PRO A 88 9.72 -8.65 -13.32
CA PRO A 88 10.18 -7.69 -12.31
C PRO A 88 9.60 -6.28 -12.50
N SER A 89 9.23 -5.92 -13.73
CA SER A 89 8.60 -4.62 -14.04
C SER A 89 7.24 -4.42 -13.34
N ASP A 90 6.50 -5.50 -13.08
CA ASP A 90 5.22 -5.44 -12.35
C ASP A 90 5.44 -5.04 -10.89
N CYS A 91 6.61 -5.36 -10.33
CA CYS A 91 7.00 -5.07 -8.97
C CYS A 91 7.79 -3.76 -8.84
N ALA A 92 7.99 -3.00 -9.93
CA ALA A 92 8.82 -1.79 -9.91
C ALA A 92 8.19 -0.63 -9.12
N SER A 93 6.85 -0.60 -9.03
CA SER A 93 6.10 0.29 -8.12
C SER A 93 6.42 0.02 -6.64
N TYR A 94 6.79 -1.23 -6.37
CA TYR A 94 7.60 -1.72 -5.25
C TYR A 94 8.72 -0.76 -4.92
N GLY A 95 9.71 -0.80 -5.79
CA GLY A 95 11.00 -0.13 -5.67
C GLY A 95 12.07 -1.07 -6.23
N ALA A 96 13.29 -0.59 -6.38
CA ALA A 96 14.36 -1.36 -7.02
C ALA A 96 14.74 -2.66 -6.29
N GLU A 97 14.41 -2.75 -5.01
CA GLU A 97 14.65 -3.93 -4.16
C GLU A 97 13.59 -5.02 -4.34
N TRP A 98 12.54 -4.76 -5.11
CA TRP A 98 11.46 -5.72 -5.38
C TRP A 98 11.68 -6.42 -6.71
N THR A 99 11.39 -7.72 -6.74
CA THR A 99 11.47 -8.55 -7.93
C THR A 99 10.30 -9.52 -7.98
N CYS A 100 10.05 -10.03 -9.18
CA CYS A 100 9.09 -11.10 -9.41
C CYS A 100 9.80 -12.44 -9.19
N LYS A 101 9.39 -13.19 -8.18
CA LYS A 101 9.98 -14.51 -7.88
C LYS A 101 8.91 -15.57 -7.67
N GLU A 102 9.31 -16.81 -7.85
CA GLU A 102 8.44 -17.96 -7.66
C GLU A 102 8.26 -18.25 -6.17
N GLU A 103 7.02 -18.18 -5.69
CA GLU A 103 6.62 -18.44 -4.30
C GLU A 103 5.66 -19.62 -4.25
N SER A 104 5.72 -20.41 -3.16
CA SER A 104 4.75 -21.49 -2.94
C SER A 104 3.42 -20.93 -2.47
N LEU A 105 2.33 -21.37 -3.10
CA LEU A 105 0.99 -20.94 -2.72
C LEU A 105 0.44 -21.76 -1.54
N GLN A 106 -0.57 -21.22 -0.85
CA GLN A 106 -1.34 -21.93 0.17
C GLN A 106 -2.47 -22.77 -0.45
N GLY A 107 -2.60 -24.04 -0.04
CA GLY A 107 -3.68 -24.95 -0.42
C GLY A 107 -3.24 -26.38 -0.80
N SER A 108 -4.15 -27.34 -0.70
CA SER A 108 -3.88 -28.79 -0.91
C SER A 108 -3.50 -29.20 -2.35
N SER A 109 -3.60 -28.28 -3.31
CA SER A 109 -3.14 -28.46 -4.70
C SER A 109 -2.26 -27.31 -5.15
N ALA A 110 -1.70 -26.56 -4.20
CA ALA A 110 -0.99 -25.33 -4.48
C ALA A 110 0.32 -25.62 -5.21
N GLY A 111 0.32 -25.31 -6.51
CA GLY A 111 1.55 -25.12 -7.25
C GLY A 111 2.27 -23.85 -6.80
N LYS A 112 3.23 -23.43 -7.61
CA LYS A 112 3.96 -22.19 -7.38
C LYS A 112 3.43 -21.08 -8.29
N ALA A 113 3.61 -19.84 -7.86
CA ALA A 113 3.26 -18.68 -8.68
C ALA A 113 4.33 -17.59 -8.59
N MET A 114 4.40 -16.78 -9.63
CA MET A 114 5.26 -15.61 -9.70
C MET A 114 4.63 -14.47 -8.90
N LEU A 115 5.24 -14.10 -7.77
CA LEU A 115 4.76 -13.08 -6.83
C LEU A 115 5.83 -12.00 -6.59
N CYS A 116 5.37 -10.78 -6.34
CA CYS A 116 6.25 -9.67 -5.98
C CYS A 116 6.74 -9.79 -4.54
N SER A 117 8.06 -9.76 -4.38
CA SER A 117 8.73 -9.77 -3.07
C SER A 117 10.15 -9.19 -3.20
N GLY A 118 10.82 -9.03 -2.07
CA GLY A 118 12.19 -8.55 -1.96
C GLY A 118 13.20 -9.48 -2.64
N ARG A 119 14.24 -8.86 -3.17
CA ARG A 119 15.39 -9.52 -3.82
C ARG A 119 16.40 -10.07 -2.83
#